data_AF-A0A149TY00-F1
#
_entry.id   AF-A0A149TY00-F1
#
_cell.length_a   1.000
_cell.length_b   1.000
_cell.length_c   1.000
_cell.angle_alpha   90.00
_cell.angle_beta   90.00
_cell.angle_gamma   90.00
#
_symmetry.space_group_name_H-M   'P 1'
#
loop_
_entity.id
_entity.type
_entity.pdbx_description
1 polymer ?
#
loop_
_entity_poly.entity_id
_entity_poly.type
_entity_poly.pdbx_seq_one_letter_code
_entity_poly.pdbx_strand_id
1 'polypeptide(L)'
;MASNYAWVDNGRGGKTFRRIHAPNLNRSDLPCPMVITDTIDQTQSMADGKYYTSKQALRKTYRADGNPQGVEYVELGNEQRPHIQKNGGIVRDRSAVREAVDKALAAVERGEGI
;
A
#
# COMPACT_ATOMS: atom_id res chain seq x y z
N MET A 1 5.33 -6.08 -18.60
CA MET A 1 5.92 -7.27 -19.27
C MET A 1 4.91 -8.40 -19.16
N ALA A 2 4.53 -9.01 -20.29
CA ALA A 2 3.56 -10.09 -20.31
C ALA A 2 4.10 -11.29 -19.50
N SER A 3 3.32 -11.79 -18.55
CA SER A 3 3.67 -13.01 -17.82
C SER A 3 3.46 -14.23 -18.72
N ASN A 4 4.56 -14.83 -19.15
CA ASN A 4 4.54 -16.07 -19.92
C ASN A 4 4.26 -17.27 -19.00
N TYR A 5 3.46 -18.22 -19.50
CA TYR A 5 3.18 -19.49 -18.85
C TYR A 5 3.73 -20.63 -19.70
N ALA A 6 4.27 -21.68 -19.08
CA ALA A 6 4.58 -22.92 -19.80
C ALA A 6 4.48 -24.14 -18.89
N TRP A 7 4.52 -25.31 -19.53
CA TRP A 7 4.61 -26.61 -18.88
C TRP A 7 6.04 -26.84 -18.36
N VAL A 8 6.18 -27.00 -17.05
CA VAL A 8 7.47 -27.31 -16.40
C VAL A 8 7.44 -28.73 -15.86
N ASP A 9 8.48 -29.51 -16.16
CA ASP A 9 8.66 -30.85 -15.61
C ASP A 9 8.84 -30.80 -14.09
N ASN A 10 8.13 -31.67 -13.37
CA ASN A 10 8.19 -31.74 -11.91
C ASN A 10 9.22 -32.75 -11.39
N GLY A 11 9.98 -33.42 -12.27
CA GLY A 11 11.02 -34.39 -11.93
C GLY A 11 10.49 -35.74 -11.44
N ARG A 12 9.17 -35.96 -11.49
CA ARG A 12 8.48 -37.21 -11.10
C ARG A 12 7.69 -37.82 -12.27
N GLY A 13 8.06 -37.47 -13.50
CA GLY A 13 7.38 -37.92 -14.72
C GLY A 13 6.08 -37.17 -15.05
N GLY A 14 5.77 -36.09 -14.32
CA GLY A 14 4.62 -35.23 -14.59
C GLY A 14 5.03 -33.81 -15.00
N LYS A 15 4.10 -33.05 -15.57
CA LYS A 15 4.30 -31.64 -15.91
C LYS A 15 3.27 -30.76 -15.20
N THR A 16 3.71 -29.59 -14.76
CA THR A 16 2.84 -28.58 -14.14
C THR A 16 2.86 -27.31 -14.97
N PHE A 17 1.68 -26.81 -15.35
CA PHE A 17 1.55 -25.52 -16.01
C PHE A 17 1.68 -24.40 -14.98
N ARG A 18 2.73 -23.59 -15.08
CA ARG A 18 2.99 -22.51 -14.11
C ARG A 18 3.50 -21.25 -14.79
N ARG A 19 3.35 -20.14 -14.08
CA ARG A 19 3.91 -18.85 -14.49
C ARG A 19 5.44 -18.95 -14.49
N ILE A 20 6.06 -18.58 -15.61
CA ILE A 20 7.51 -18.43 -15.70
C ILE A 20 7.83 -16.96 -15.49
N HIS A 21 8.72 -16.67 -14.54
CA HIS A 21 9.23 -15.32 -14.40
C HIS A 21 10.17 -15.04 -15.57
N ALA A 22 9.93 -13.94 -16.29
CA ALA A 22 10.90 -13.45 -17.25
C ALA A 22 12.23 -13.19 -16.51
N PRO A 23 13.38 -13.55 -17.10
CA PRO A 23 14.66 -13.24 -16.50
C PRO A 23 14.76 -11.73 -16.30
N ASN A 24 15.21 -11.32 -15.12
CA ASN A 24 15.47 -9.91 -14.86
C ASN A 24 16.77 -9.53 -15.56
N LEU A 25 16.67 -8.98 -16.77
CA LEU A 25 17.83 -8.55 -17.57
C LEU A 25 18.73 -7.53 -16.85
N ASN A 26 18.23 -6.86 -15.82
CA ASN A 26 18.97 -5.88 -15.04
C ASN A 26 19.72 -6.51 -13.85
N ARG A 27 19.67 -7.83 -13.66
CA ARG A 27 20.28 -8.49 -12.49
C ARG A 27 20.95 -9.81 -12.89
N SER A 28 22.18 -10.01 -12.44
CA SER A 28 22.89 -11.27 -12.61
C SER A 28 22.27 -12.37 -11.73
N ASP A 29 22.31 -13.62 -12.19
CA ASP A 29 21.89 -14.81 -11.41
C ASP A 29 22.87 -15.13 -10.27
N LEU A 30 24.09 -14.60 -10.34
CA LEU A 30 25.08 -14.67 -9.27
C LEU A 30 24.85 -13.55 -8.24
N PRO A 31 25.21 -13.77 -6.96
CA PRO A 31 25.12 -12.74 -5.95
C PRO A 31 26.09 -11.59 -6.29
N CYS A 32 25.57 -10.53 -6.89
CA CYS A 32 26.28 -9.29 -7.15
C CYS A 32 25.79 -8.21 -6.16
N PRO A 33 26.71 -7.52 -5.43
CA PRO A 33 26.31 -6.43 -4.56
C PRO A 33 25.70 -5.30 -5.38
N MET A 34 24.56 -4.78 -4.93
CA MET A 34 23.94 -3.60 -5.54
C MET A 34 24.46 -2.35 -4.82
N VAL A 35 25.16 -1.48 -5.55
CA VAL A 35 25.60 -0.19 -5.02
C VAL A 35 24.51 0.85 -5.29
N ILE A 36 24.02 1.49 -4.22
CA ILE A 36 23.05 2.56 -4.31
C ILE A 36 23.76 3.87 -3.96
N THR A 37 23.71 4.85 -4.87
CA THR A 37 24.32 6.17 -4.64
C THR A 37 23.52 6.99 -3.63
N ASP A 38 24.18 7.93 -2.96
CA ASP A 38 23.54 8.85 -2.03
C ASP A 38 22.74 9.96 -2.74
N THR A 39 22.99 10.18 -4.03
CA THR A 39 22.30 11.20 -4.82
C THR A 39 20.83 10.87 -5.05
N ILE A 40 19.98 11.90 -4.96
CA ILE A 40 18.55 11.89 -5.28
C ILE A 40 18.18 13.10 -6.12
N ASP A 41 17.06 12.98 -6.83
CA ASP A 41 16.39 14.13 -7.40
C ASP A 41 16.04 15.14 -6.30
N GLN A 42 16.02 16.41 -6.68
CA GLN A 42 15.77 17.51 -5.75
C GLN A 42 14.43 17.30 -5.03
N THR A 43 14.51 16.93 -3.75
CA THR A 43 13.36 16.53 -2.95
C THR A 43 13.20 17.49 -1.77
N GLN A 44 11.98 17.96 -1.55
CA GLN A 44 11.67 18.80 -0.40
C GLN A 44 11.47 17.94 0.85
N SER A 45 12.17 18.29 1.92
CA SER A 45 11.94 17.75 3.26
C SER A 45 10.68 18.36 3.86
N MET A 46 9.77 17.52 4.37
CA MET A 46 8.55 17.98 5.04
C MET A 46 8.77 18.36 6.51
N ALA A 47 9.94 18.05 7.07
CA ALA A 47 10.29 18.39 8.45
C ALA A 47 10.77 19.84 8.59
N ASP A 48 11.50 20.36 7.59
CA ASP A 48 12.10 21.70 7.63
C ASP A 48 11.85 22.55 6.37
N GLY A 49 11.19 21.98 5.34
CA GLY A 49 10.80 22.67 4.11
C GLY A 49 11.91 22.89 3.09
N LYS A 50 13.14 22.44 3.35
CA LYS A 50 14.30 22.66 2.48
C LYS A 50 14.44 21.56 1.42
N TYR A 51 15.09 21.90 0.32
CA TYR A 51 15.37 20.96 -0.77
C TYR A 51 16.74 20.29 -0.60
N TYR A 52 16.77 18.98 -0.81
CA TYR A 52 17.97 18.15 -0.68
C TYR A 52 18.21 17.31 -1.94
N THR A 53 19.48 17.06 -2.24
CA THR A 53 19.95 16.19 -3.33
C THR A 53 20.73 14.97 -2.81
N SER A 54 20.87 14.84 -1.49
CA SER A 54 21.55 13.74 -0.78
C SER A 54 20.57 13.05 0.16
N LYS A 55 20.50 11.72 0.13
CA LYS A 55 19.66 10.91 1.03
C LYS A 55 20.13 11.05 2.46
N GLN A 56 21.45 11.04 2.69
CA GLN A 56 22.02 11.19 4.01
C GLN A 56 21.68 12.56 4.62
N ALA A 57 21.77 13.64 3.83
CA ALA A 57 21.42 14.98 4.28
C ALA A 57 19.92 15.09 4.63
N LEU A 58 19.06 14.52 3.80
CA LEU A 58 17.62 14.44 4.06
C LEU A 58 17.33 13.65 5.34
N ARG A 59 17.94 12.48 5.53
CA ARG A 59 17.78 11.64 6.73
C ARG A 59 18.21 12.30 8.02
N LYS A 60 19.17 13.22 7.94
CA LYS A 60 19.58 14.00 9.10
C LYS A 60 18.43 14.86 9.62
N THR A 61 17.56 15.37 8.75
CA THR A 61 16.40 16.18 9.18
C THR A 61 15.33 15.34 9.88
N TYR A 62 15.34 14.03 9.72
CA TYR A 62 14.37 13.15 10.39
C TYR A 62 14.69 12.91 11.86
N ARG A 63 15.93 13.16 12.28
CA ARG A 63 16.30 13.05 13.70
C ARG A 63 15.81 14.27 14.47
N ALA A 64 15.56 14.08 15.77
CA ALA A 64 15.09 15.14 16.66
C ALA A 64 16.03 16.36 16.72
N ASP A 65 17.34 16.17 16.55
CA ASP A 65 18.33 17.25 16.50
C ASP A 65 18.39 17.98 15.14
N GLY A 66 17.83 17.37 14.10
CA GLY A 66 17.91 17.84 12.72
C GLY A 66 16.68 18.57 12.21
N ASN A 67 15.57 18.63 12.97
CA ASN A 67 14.35 19.34 12.59
C ASN A 67 13.92 20.39 13.61
N PRO A 68 13.18 21.43 13.17
CA PRO A 68 12.65 22.47 14.06
C PRO A 68 11.60 21.95 15.05
N GLN A 69 11.03 20.77 14.80
CA GLN A 69 9.98 20.18 15.62
C GLN A 69 10.53 19.41 16.84
N GLY A 70 11.81 19.05 16.84
CA GLY A 70 12.43 18.26 17.91
C GLY A 70 11.91 16.82 17.98
N VAL A 71 11.34 16.29 16.89
CA VAL A 71 10.67 14.98 16.86
C VAL A 71 11.45 14.01 15.99
N GLU A 72 11.56 12.76 16.39
CA GLU A 72 12.16 11.71 15.56
C GLU A 72 11.12 11.15 14.57
N TYR A 73 11.40 11.31 13.28
CA TYR A 73 10.59 10.80 12.17
C TYR A 73 11.13 9.44 11.69
N VAL A 74 10.22 8.49 11.48
CA VAL A 74 10.53 7.17 10.92
C VAL A 74 10.27 7.19 9.42
N GLU A 75 11.25 6.76 8.61
CA GLU A 75 11.06 6.57 7.17
C GLU A 75 10.05 5.45 6.93
N LEU A 76 8.86 5.80 6.44
CA LEU A 76 7.88 4.80 6.01
C LEU A 76 8.32 4.20 4.67
N GLY A 77 8.73 2.93 4.69
CA GLY A 77 9.02 2.12 3.51
C GLY A 77 7.79 1.35 3.00
N ASN A 78 8.02 0.25 2.27
CA ASN A 78 7.02 -0.73 1.76
C ASN A 78 6.14 -1.40 2.84
N GLU A 79 6.03 -0.79 4.01
CA GLU A 79 5.10 -1.12 5.07
C GLU A 79 3.69 -0.92 4.53
N GLN A 80 2.98 -2.04 4.35
CA GLN A 80 1.56 -2.03 4.09
C GLN A 80 0.92 -1.34 5.30
N ARG A 81 0.57 -0.05 5.17
CA ARG A 81 -0.21 0.63 6.20
C ARG A 81 -1.39 -0.29 6.52
N PRO A 82 -1.64 -0.63 7.79
CA PRO A 82 -2.81 -1.42 8.12
C PRO A 82 -4.01 -0.71 7.50
N HIS A 83 -4.86 -1.47 6.80
CA HIS A 83 -6.03 -0.89 6.16
C HIS A 83 -6.92 -0.28 7.26
N ILE A 84 -6.81 1.03 7.46
CA ILE A 84 -7.67 1.77 8.38
C ILE A 84 -9.01 1.86 7.68
N GLN A 85 -10.02 1.14 8.18
CA GLN A 85 -11.38 1.30 7.69
C GLN A 85 -11.80 2.75 7.93
N LYS A 86 -12.08 3.49 6.85
CA LYS A 86 -12.44 4.92 6.86
C LYS A 86 -13.59 5.28 7.80
N ASN A 87 -14.39 4.30 8.21
CA ASN A 87 -15.61 4.49 9.00
C ASN A 87 -15.60 3.70 10.32
N GLY A 88 -14.42 3.30 10.83
CA GLY A 88 -14.28 2.70 12.16
C GLY A 88 -15.34 1.65 12.49
N GLY A 89 -15.42 0.56 11.70
CA GLY A 89 -16.28 -0.59 12.03
C GLY A 89 -17.75 -0.26 12.33
N ILE A 90 -18.33 0.82 11.76
CA ILE A 90 -19.76 1.11 11.94
C ILE A 90 -20.57 0.00 11.27
N VAL A 91 -21.02 -0.95 12.08
CA VAL A 91 -21.99 -1.95 11.70
C VAL A 91 -23.37 -1.30 11.76
N ARG A 92 -24.08 -1.24 10.62
CA ARG A 92 -25.46 -0.75 10.59
C ARG A 92 -26.35 -1.63 11.47
N ASP A 93 -27.18 -1.02 12.29
CA ASP A 93 -28.17 -1.75 13.06
C ASP A 93 -29.25 -2.33 12.14
N ARG A 94 -29.31 -3.66 12.08
CA ARG A 94 -30.19 -4.38 11.14
C ARG A 94 -31.66 -4.32 11.54
N SER A 95 -31.96 -4.23 12.84
CA SER A 95 -33.33 -4.12 13.31
C SER A 95 -33.93 -2.76 12.95
N ALA A 96 -33.21 -1.68 13.24
CA ALA A 96 -33.64 -0.31 12.95
C ALA A 96 -33.89 -0.08 11.44
N VAL A 97 -33.03 -0.64 10.58
CA VAL A 97 -33.23 -0.58 9.12
C VAL A 97 -34.50 -1.32 8.70
N ARG A 98 -34.72 -2.53 9.25
CA ARG A 98 -35.90 -3.33 8.92
C ARG A 98 -37.19 -2.65 9.39
N GLU A 99 -37.19 -2.15 10.61
CA GLU A 99 -38.33 -1.45 11.19
C GLU A 99 -38.68 -0.18 10.42
N ALA A 100 -37.68 0.58 9.96
CA ALA A 100 -37.88 1.73 9.09
C ALA A 100 -38.49 1.34 7.73
N VAL A 101 -38.04 0.24 7.13
CA VAL A 101 -38.59 -0.28 5.86
C VAL A 101 -40.03 -0.76 6.05
N ASP A 102 -40.30 -1.55 7.10
CA ASP A 102 -41.63 -2.07 7.40
C ASP A 102 -42.62 -0.92 7.67
N LYS A 103 -42.19 0.11 8.40
CA LYS A 103 -42.97 1.33 8.64
C LYS A 103 -43.29 2.09 7.35
N ALA A 104 -42.30 2.22 6.45
CA ALA A 104 -42.48 2.90 5.17
C ALA A 104 -43.45 2.13 4.27
N LEU A 105 -43.32 0.80 4.20
CA LEU A 105 -44.25 -0.07 3.46
C LEU A 105 -45.67 0.07 3.99
N ALA A 106 -45.85 0.00 5.32
CA ALA A 106 -47.15 0.15 5.93
C ALA A 106 -47.76 1.55 5.67
N ALA A 107 -46.95 2.61 5.58
CA ALA A 107 -47.43 3.95 5.23
C ALA A 107 -47.91 4.03 3.77
N VAL A 108 -47.18 3.41 2.84
CA VAL A 108 -47.60 3.30 1.44
C VAL A 108 -48.90 2.51 1.31
N GLU A 109 -49.03 1.40 2.03
CA GLU A 109 -50.25 0.58 2.05
C GLU A 109 -51.46 1.31 2.65
N ARG A 110 -51.24 2.18 3.63
CA ARG A 110 -52.28 3.08 4.17
C ARG A 110 -52.64 4.23 3.22
N GLY A 111 -51.95 4.37 2.09
CA GLY A 111 -52.16 5.47 1.13
C GLY A 111 -51.57 6.80 1.56
N GLU A 112 -50.69 6.80 2.57
CA GLU A 112 -49.97 7.99 3.08
C GLU A 112 -48.70 8.29 2.25
N GLY A 113 -48.44 7.48 1.22
CA GLY A 113 -47.23 7.47 0.39
C GLY A 113 -47.34 8.22 -0.94
N ILE A 114 -48.13 9.31 -0.99
CA ILE A 114 -48.10 10.41 -1.97
C ILE A 114 -48.48 11.71 -1.29
#